data_AF-I3C3C7-F1
#
_entry.id   AF-I3C3C7-F1
#
_cell.length_a   1.000
_cell.length_b   1.000
_cell.length_c   1.000
_cell.angle_alpha   90.00
_cell.angle_beta   90.00
_cell.angle_gamma   90.00
#
_symmetry.space_group_name_H-M   'P 1'
#
loop_
_entity.id
_entity.type
_entity.pdbx_description
1 polymer ?
#
loop_
_entity_poly.entity_id
_entity_poly.type
_entity_poly.pdbx_seq_one_letter_code
_entity_poly.pdbx_strand_id
1 'polypeptide(L)'
;MKNTILTAFLLLLTYGIQAQSCDELMEFVKSESYGSTYNSPSSTAISKVTFYTTTIDYQTYYFAIVCFKKNEYSYNCSEYLYQVASNTKLNYSYDYLNSAGKAFWKHIQPYNENLGCAPDF
;
A
#
# COMPACT_ATOMS: atom_id res chain seq x y z
N MET A 1 8.34 3.81 39.60
CA MET A 1 9.32 3.95 38.49
C MET A 1 9.74 2.63 37.85
N LYS A 2 9.86 1.52 38.59
CA LYS A 2 10.21 0.21 38.01
C LYS A 2 9.08 -0.42 37.16
N ASN A 3 7.82 -0.20 37.54
CA ASN A 3 6.65 -0.73 36.81
C ASN A 3 6.32 0.06 35.52
N THR A 4 6.67 1.35 35.44
CA THR A 4 6.43 2.21 34.26
C THR A 4 7.36 1.90 33.09
N ILE A 5 8.58 1.44 33.36
CA ILE A 5 9.52 1.02 32.30
C ILE A 5 9.04 -0.27 31.64
N LEU A 6 8.47 -1.19 32.42
CA LEU A 6 7.94 -2.46 31.91
C LEU A 6 6.73 -2.25 30.98
N THR A 7 5.88 -1.26 31.27
CA THR A 7 4.70 -0.94 30.46
C THR A 7 5.07 -0.30 29.12
N ALA A 8 6.09 0.58 29.11
CA ALA A 8 6.59 1.19 27.88
C ALA A 8 7.23 0.16 26.93
N PHE A 9 7.88 -0.87 27.48
CA PHE A 9 8.49 -1.95 26.67
C PHE A 9 7.44 -2.84 26.00
N LEU A 10 6.29 -3.08 26.64
CA LEU A 10 5.23 -3.91 26.09
C LEU A 10 4.49 -3.25 24.91
N LEU A 11 4.31 -1.92 24.98
CA LEU A 11 3.67 -1.14 23.90
C LEU A 11 4.53 -1.08 22.62
N LEU A 12 5.85 -1.13 22.74
CA LEU A 12 6.75 -1.13 21.58
C LEU A 12 6.71 -2.43 20.78
N LEU A 13 6.37 -3.56 21.41
CA LEU A 13 6.32 -4.87 20.75
C LEU A 13 5.14 -4.99 19.78
N THR A 14 4.02 -4.31 20.02
CA THR A 14 2.83 -4.42 19.16
C THR A 14 3.00 -3.74 17.80
N TYR A 15 3.79 -2.66 17.73
CA TYR A 15 4.03 -1.93 16.48
C TYR A 15 4.94 -2.70 15.50
N GLY A 16 5.93 -3.44 16.03
CA GLY A 16 6.84 -4.23 15.20
C GLY A 16 6.16 -5.41 14.49
N ILE A 17 5.16 -6.04 15.14
CA ILE A 17 4.44 -7.20 14.61
C ILE A 17 3.62 -6.81 13.37
N GLN A 18 2.98 -5.64 13.38
CA GLN A 18 2.15 -5.18 12.27
C GLN A 18 2.97 -4.87 11.02
N ALA A 19 4.09 -4.15 11.15
CA ALA A 19 4.96 -3.84 10.01
C ALA A 19 5.53 -5.11 9.35
N GLN A 20 5.98 -6.06 10.17
CA GLN A 20 6.44 -7.38 9.70
C GLN A 20 5.33 -8.12 8.93
N SER A 21 4.09 -8.08 9.43
CA SER A 21 2.96 -8.72 8.76
C SER A 21 2.57 -8.08 7.42
N CYS A 22 2.79 -6.77 7.25
CA CYS A 22 2.50 -6.07 6.00
C CYS A 22 3.48 -6.44 4.89
N ASP A 23 4.77 -6.61 5.22
CA ASP A 23 5.78 -7.07 4.27
C ASP A 23 5.50 -8.51 3.83
N GLU A 24 5.20 -9.41 4.78
CA GLU A 24 4.84 -10.80 4.49
C GLU A 24 3.59 -10.90 3.59
N LEU A 25 2.54 -10.11 3.89
CA LEU A 25 1.33 -10.06 3.07
C LEU A 25 1.61 -9.49 1.67
N MET A 26 2.45 -8.46 1.58
CA MET A 26 2.84 -7.88 0.30
C MET A 26 3.65 -8.87 -0.56
N GLU A 27 4.56 -9.62 0.05
CA GLU A 27 5.30 -10.69 -0.64
C GLU A 27 4.36 -11.78 -1.14
N PHE A 28 3.41 -12.23 -0.31
CA PHE A 28 2.38 -13.19 -0.70
C PHE A 28 1.54 -12.69 -1.88
N VAL A 29 1.05 -11.45 -1.84
CA VAL A 29 0.25 -10.88 -2.94
C VAL A 29 1.05 -10.82 -4.25
N LYS A 30 2.35 -10.50 -4.16
CA LYS A 30 3.24 -10.47 -5.33
C LYS A 30 3.54 -11.86 -5.88
N SER A 31 3.60 -12.90 -5.06
CA SER A 31 3.89 -14.27 -5.51
C SER A 31 2.70 -14.95 -6.16
N GLU A 32 1.49 -14.69 -5.67
CA GLU A 32 0.28 -15.38 -6.13
C GLU A 32 -0.36 -14.79 -7.40
N SER A 33 -0.01 -13.56 -7.79
CA SER A 33 -0.72 -12.85 -8.84
C SER A 33 0.19 -12.01 -9.74
N TYR A 34 -0.07 -12.05 -11.04
CA TYR A 34 0.58 -11.16 -11.99
C TYR A 34 -0.06 -9.77 -11.96
N GLY A 35 0.65 -8.80 -11.39
CA GLY A 35 0.15 -7.45 -11.17
C GLY A 35 0.01 -6.60 -12.45
N SER A 36 -0.98 -5.71 -12.47
CA SER A 36 -1.14 -4.67 -13.50
C SER A 36 -0.51 -3.36 -13.02
N THR A 37 0.59 -2.94 -13.65
CA THR A 37 1.37 -1.76 -13.21
C THR A 37 1.05 -0.52 -14.05
N TYR A 38 0.83 0.61 -13.37
CA TYR A 38 0.64 1.93 -13.94
C TYR A 38 1.78 2.84 -13.49
N ASN A 39 2.73 3.12 -14.40
CA ASN A 39 3.89 3.95 -14.12
C ASN A 39 3.54 5.44 -14.24
N SER A 40 4.14 6.28 -13.40
CA SER A 40 3.88 7.72 -13.32
C SER A 40 5.19 8.51 -13.32
N PRO A 41 5.95 8.48 -14.43
CA PRO A 41 7.31 9.05 -14.47
C PRO A 41 7.33 10.56 -14.21
N SER A 42 6.29 11.28 -14.61
CA SER A 42 6.12 12.73 -14.40
C SER A 42 5.62 13.12 -13.01
N SER A 43 5.22 12.16 -12.17
CA SER A 43 4.76 12.46 -10.81
C SER A 43 5.95 12.65 -9.87
N THR A 44 5.88 13.66 -9.01
CA THR A 44 6.89 13.95 -7.99
C THR A 44 6.72 13.10 -6.73
N ALA A 45 5.54 12.52 -6.51
CA ALA A 45 5.19 11.80 -5.28
C ALA A 45 4.96 10.29 -5.47
N ILE A 46 4.37 9.87 -6.59
CA ILE A 46 4.05 8.46 -6.85
C ILE A 46 4.82 8.00 -8.07
N SER A 47 5.67 6.96 -7.91
CA SER A 47 6.42 6.41 -9.03
C SER A 47 5.57 5.45 -9.86
N LYS A 48 4.82 4.56 -9.20
CA LYS A 48 3.92 3.60 -9.84
C LYS A 48 2.87 3.10 -8.86
N VAL A 49 1.80 2.54 -9.41
CA VAL A 49 0.82 1.73 -8.67
C VAL A 49 0.67 0.40 -9.38
N THR A 50 0.73 -0.70 -8.64
CA THR A 50 0.50 -2.04 -9.18
C THR A 50 -0.71 -2.67 -8.51
N PHE A 51 -1.66 -3.14 -9.31
CA PHE A 51 -2.88 -3.79 -8.84
C PHE A 51 -2.77 -5.31 -8.97
N TYR A 52 -3.20 -6.02 -7.94
CA TYR A 52 -3.21 -7.48 -7.86
C TYR A 52 -4.61 -7.99 -7.57
N THR A 53 -4.91 -9.18 -8.10
CA THR A 53 -6.12 -9.92 -7.80
C THR A 53 -5.71 -11.30 -7.31
N THR A 54 -6.09 -11.64 -6.08
CA THR A 54 -5.69 -12.90 -5.44
C THR A 54 -6.93 -13.63 -4.96
N THR A 55 -6.94 -14.96 -5.09
CA THR A 55 -8.00 -15.81 -4.55
C THR A 55 -7.51 -16.48 -3.28
N ILE A 56 -8.17 -16.21 -2.16
CA ILE A 56 -7.85 -16.81 -0.84
C ILE A 56 -9.14 -17.44 -0.34
N ASP A 57 -9.12 -18.73 0.01
CA ASP A 57 -10.29 -19.47 0.51
C ASP A 57 -11.55 -19.31 -0.38
N TYR A 58 -11.36 -19.42 -1.70
CA TYR A 58 -12.41 -19.24 -2.72
C TYR A 58 -13.01 -17.83 -2.81
N GLN A 59 -12.48 -16.86 -2.08
CA GLN A 59 -12.86 -15.45 -2.14
C GLN A 59 -11.84 -14.66 -2.97
N THR A 60 -12.34 -13.74 -3.80
CA THR A 60 -11.47 -12.86 -4.61
C THR A 60 -11.21 -11.57 -3.86
N TYR A 61 -9.93 -11.26 -3.67
CA TYR A 61 -9.46 -10.03 -3.04
C TYR A 61 -8.69 -9.19 -4.05
N TYR A 62 -8.76 -7.87 -3.86
CA TYR A 62 -8.11 -6.90 -4.74
C TYR A 62 -7.17 -6.03 -3.92
N PHE A 63 -5.94 -5.91 -4.41
CA PHE A 63 -4.91 -5.16 -3.73
C PHE A 63 -4.29 -4.11 -4.65
N ALA A 64 -3.84 -3.02 -4.06
CA ALA A 64 -3.02 -2.01 -4.71
C ALA A 64 -1.72 -1.84 -3.91
N ILE A 65 -0.58 -1.93 -4.59
CA ILE A 65 0.73 -1.58 -4.05
C ILE A 65 1.10 -0.22 -4.62
N VAL A 66 1.23 0.78 -3.75
CA VAL A 66 1.58 2.15 -4.13
C VAL A 66 3.04 2.41 -3.78
N CYS A 67 3.81 2.82 -4.77
CA CYS A 67 5.25 3.09 -4.67
C CYS A 67 5.46 4.61 -4.59
N PHE A 68 5.60 5.14 -3.37
CA PHE A 68 5.82 6.56 -3.12
C PHE A 68 7.30 6.91 -3.20
N LYS A 69 7.62 7.93 -4.00
CA LYS A 69 8.98 8.44 -4.10
C LYS A 69 9.37 9.13 -2.79
N LYS A 70 10.62 8.91 -2.34
CA LYS A 70 11.18 9.65 -1.19
C LYS A 70 11.36 11.14 -1.48
N ASN A 71 11.61 11.48 -2.74
CA ASN A 71 11.68 12.83 -3.28
C ASN A 71 11.48 12.76 -4.81
N GLU A 72 11.30 13.91 -5.47
CA GLU A 72 10.96 13.96 -6.91
C GLU A 72 11.98 13.30 -7.86
N TYR A 73 13.24 13.22 -7.45
CA TYR A 73 14.36 12.67 -8.23
C TYR A 73 14.65 11.19 -7.91
N SER A 74 13.95 10.59 -6.94
CA SER A 74 14.27 9.25 -6.46
C SER A 74 13.84 8.18 -7.46
N TYR A 75 14.78 7.32 -7.84
CA TYR A 75 14.52 6.08 -8.58
C TYR A 75 13.97 4.97 -7.67
N ASN A 76 14.23 5.07 -6.37
CA ASN A 76 13.70 4.16 -5.36
C ASN A 76 12.43 4.74 -4.74
N CYS A 77 11.58 3.87 -4.23
CA CYS A 77 10.33 4.25 -3.55
C CYS A 77 10.11 3.38 -2.32
N SER A 78 9.22 3.82 -1.45
CA SER A 78 8.62 2.98 -0.41
C SER A 78 7.29 2.44 -0.93
N GLU A 79 7.11 1.13 -0.83
CA GLU A 79 5.91 0.44 -1.26
C GLU A 79 4.96 0.22 -0.08
N TYR A 80 3.66 0.43 -0.31
CA TYR A 80 2.63 0.26 0.71
C TYR A 80 1.43 -0.46 0.12
N LEU A 81 0.85 -1.36 0.92
CA LEU A 81 -0.22 -2.25 0.50
C LEU A 81 -1.58 -1.73 0.95
N TYR A 82 -2.54 -1.75 0.03
CA TYR A 82 -3.94 -1.39 0.25
C TYR A 82 -4.83 -2.53 -0.21
N GLN A 83 -5.81 -2.93 0.60
CA GLN A 83 -6.92 -3.76 0.15
C GLN A 83 -8.04 -2.85 -0.37
N VAL A 84 -8.34 -2.97 -1.65
CA VAL A 84 -9.23 -2.03 -2.37
C VAL A 84 -10.45 -2.75 -2.93
N ALA A 85 -11.43 -2.00 -3.43
CA ALA A 85 -12.58 -2.56 -4.13
C ALA A 85 -12.22 -3.06 -5.54
N SER A 86 -13.06 -3.95 -6.06
CA SER A 86 -12.91 -4.59 -7.38
C SER A 86 -12.83 -3.61 -8.55
N ASN A 87 -13.49 -2.45 -8.44
CA ASN A 87 -13.54 -1.42 -9.46
C ASN A 87 -12.40 -0.39 -9.36
N THR A 88 -11.62 -0.38 -8.28
CA THR A 88 -10.59 0.64 -8.02
C THR A 88 -9.54 0.69 -9.13
N LYS A 89 -9.09 -0.47 -9.65
CA LYS A 89 -8.12 -0.53 -10.75
C LYS A 89 -8.64 0.22 -11.98
N LEU A 90 -9.88 -0.04 -12.37
CA LEU A 90 -10.49 0.57 -13.56
C LEU A 90 -10.61 2.09 -13.36
N ASN A 91 -11.14 2.53 -12.22
CA ASN A 91 -11.31 3.95 -11.90
C ASN A 91 -9.97 4.70 -11.84
N TYR A 92 -8.96 4.11 -11.20
CA TYR A 92 -7.62 4.68 -11.15
C TYR A 92 -7.02 4.79 -12.56
N SER A 93 -7.19 3.77 -13.40
CA SER A 93 -6.63 3.75 -14.76
C SER A 93 -7.15 4.87 -15.67
N TYR A 94 -8.37 5.37 -15.43
CA TYR A 94 -8.92 6.52 -16.14
C TYR A 94 -8.32 7.84 -15.68
N ASP A 95 -8.10 8.01 -14.37
CA ASP A 95 -7.70 9.28 -13.79
C ASP A 95 -6.17 9.47 -13.69
N TYR A 96 -5.38 8.39 -13.67
CA TYR A 96 -3.93 8.49 -13.36
C TYR A 96 -3.10 9.23 -14.40
N LEU A 97 -3.51 9.19 -15.68
CA LEU A 97 -2.83 9.90 -16.77
C LEU A 97 -2.86 11.42 -16.58
N ASN A 98 -3.92 11.94 -15.95
CA ASN A 98 -4.03 13.35 -15.62
C ASN A 98 -3.18 13.69 -14.39
N SER A 99 -3.26 12.87 -13.35
CA SER A 99 -2.42 12.99 -12.15
C SER A 99 -2.52 11.73 -11.30
N ALA A 100 -1.40 11.02 -11.16
CA ALA A 100 -1.29 9.86 -10.29
C ALA A 100 -1.65 10.18 -8.83
N GLY A 101 -1.24 11.35 -8.33
CA GLY A 101 -1.56 11.81 -6.99
C GLY A 101 -3.06 12.01 -6.79
N LYS A 102 -3.74 12.72 -7.70
CA LYS A 102 -5.20 12.92 -7.60
C LYS A 102 -5.96 11.60 -7.72
N ALA A 103 -5.52 10.71 -8.62
CA ALA A 103 -6.10 9.38 -8.77
C ALA A 103 -5.93 8.53 -7.50
N PHE A 104 -4.76 8.59 -6.86
CA PHE A 104 -4.51 7.94 -5.57
C PHE A 104 -5.45 8.44 -4.49
N TRP A 105 -5.50 9.76 -4.26
CA TRP A 105 -6.34 10.36 -3.21
C TRP A 105 -7.82 10.05 -3.39
N LYS A 106 -8.28 9.94 -4.63
CA LYS A 106 -9.69 9.68 -4.94
C LYS A 106 -10.07 8.21 -4.84
N HIS A 107 -9.20 7.30 -5.29
CA HIS A 107 -9.58 5.90 -5.52
C HIS A 107 -8.88 4.89 -4.63
N ILE A 108 -7.71 5.21 -4.06
CA ILE A 108 -6.91 4.26 -3.27
C ILE A 108 -6.83 4.71 -1.81
N GLN A 109 -6.55 6.00 -1.57
CA GLN A 109 -6.37 6.53 -0.22
C GLN A 109 -7.56 6.26 0.73
N PRO A 110 -8.84 6.27 0.30
CA PRO A 110 -9.97 5.96 1.18
C PRO A 110 -9.94 4.56 1.83
N TYR A 111 -9.01 3.69 1.40
CA TYR A 111 -8.83 2.34 1.93
C TYR A 111 -7.62 2.20 2.87
N ASN A 112 -7.01 3.32 3.31
CA ASN A 112 -5.80 3.33 4.14
C ASN A 112 -5.93 2.50 5.43
N GLU A 113 -7.11 2.49 6.05
CA GLU A 113 -7.35 1.83 7.34
C GLU A 113 -7.66 0.32 7.22
N ASN A 114 -7.95 -0.19 6.01
CA ASN A 114 -8.41 -1.57 5.84
C ASN A 114 -7.41 -2.63 6.33
N LEU A 115 -6.12 -2.41 6.08
CA LEU A 115 -5.03 -3.32 6.46
C LEU A 115 -4.09 -2.73 7.51
N GLY A 116 -4.13 -1.41 7.75
CA GLY A 116 -3.10 -0.73 8.54
C GLY A 116 -1.69 -0.82 7.95
N CYS A 117 -1.56 -1.14 6.65
CA CYS A 117 -0.30 -1.20 5.92
C CYS A 117 -0.02 0.06 5.08
N ALA A 118 -0.91 1.05 5.17
CA ALA A 118 -0.71 2.36 4.60
C ALA A 118 0.24 3.19 5.49
N PRO A 119 0.98 4.14 4.92
CA PRO A 119 1.76 5.09 5.72
C PRO A 119 0.82 6.07 6.43
N ASP A 120 1.23 6.50 7.62
CA ASP A 120 0.65 7.66 8.30
C ASP A 120 1.20 8.94 7.62
N PHE A 121 0.30 9.73 7.05
CA PHE A 121 0.61 11.01 6.39
C PHE A 121 0.27 12.20 7.29
#